data_AF-A0A0L7L8G7-F1
#
_entry.id   AF-A0A0L7L8G7-F1
#
_cell.length_a   1.000
_cell.length_b   1.000
_cell.length_c   1.000
_cell.angle_alpha   90.00
_cell.angle_beta   90.00
_cell.angle_gamma   90.00
#
_symmetry.space_group_name_H-M   'P 1'
#
loop_
_entity.id
_entity.type
_entity.pdbx_description
1 polymer ?
#
loop_
_entity_poly.entity_id
_entity_poly.type
_entity_poly.pdbx_seq_one_letter_code
_entity_poly.pdbx_strand_id
1 'polypeptide(L)'
;MDGARLFNACAVLLAPPSRVARDCNSVSVCFSKGLSAPVGSTLVGSYHFIQQARRVRKALGGGMRQAGVLAAAAIVALDETFSVDVEHQHTNMVFVKISADSPLTPTDVVQRLGQVSLAETQVECGQEAKTVRFVLHREIGDEELWLAIMKITYVFKELDATV
;
A
#
# COMPACT_ATOMS: atom_id res chain seq x y z
N MET A 1 -2.62 -2.68 -17.30
CA MET A 1 -2.64 -1.82 -16.10
C MET A 1 -1.96 -2.55 -14.96
N ASP A 2 -1.08 -1.85 -14.22
CA ASP A 2 -0.64 -2.33 -12.92
C ASP A 2 -1.70 -2.00 -11.87
N GLY A 3 -2.40 -3.02 -11.36
CA GLY A 3 -3.48 -2.88 -10.38
C GLY A 3 -3.06 -3.31 -8.98
N ALA A 4 -1.79 -3.10 -8.59
CA ALA A 4 -1.31 -3.40 -7.25
C ALA A 4 -2.12 -2.75 -6.11
N ARG A 5 -2.83 -1.64 -6.39
CA ARG A 5 -3.78 -0.96 -5.49
C ARG A 5 -5.12 -0.69 -6.16
N LEU A 6 -5.56 -1.60 -7.04
CA LEU A 6 -6.81 -1.45 -7.80
C LEU A 6 -8.03 -1.21 -6.89
N PHE A 7 -8.14 -1.97 -5.80
CA PHE A 7 -9.28 -1.87 -4.88
C PHE A 7 -9.29 -0.56 -4.07
N ASN A 8 -8.13 0.01 -3.76
CA ASN A 8 -8.03 1.36 -3.18
C ASN A 8 -8.63 2.40 -4.14
N ALA A 9 -8.32 2.30 -5.43
CA ALA A 9 -8.90 3.18 -6.44
C ALA A 9 -10.41 2.96 -6.59
N CYS A 10 -10.88 1.71 -6.55
CA CYS A 10 -12.31 1.37 -6.60
C CYS A 10 -13.09 1.97 -5.43
N ALA A 11 -12.51 1.93 -4.22
CA ALA A 11 -13.09 2.52 -3.01
C ALA A 11 -13.29 4.03 -3.15
N VAL A 12 -12.27 4.75 -3.62
CA VAL A 12 -12.35 6.21 -3.83
C VAL A 12 -13.31 6.59 -4.96
N LEU A 13 -13.27 5.85 -6.07
CA LEU A 13 -14.11 6.12 -7.24
C LEU A 13 -15.55 5.64 -7.08
N LEU A 14 -15.86 4.92 -5.99
CA LEU A 14 -17.14 4.25 -5.76
C LEU A 14 -17.58 3.44 -7.00
N ALA A 15 -16.63 2.74 -7.60
CA ALA A 15 -16.81 2.05 -8.87
C ALA A 15 -16.28 0.61 -8.80
N PRO A 16 -16.94 -0.35 -9.46
CA PRO A 16 -16.46 -1.73 -9.46
C PRO A 16 -15.12 -1.86 -10.21
N PRO A 17 -14.29 -2.86 -9.89
CA PRO A 17 -13.01 -3.09 -10.57
C PRO A 17 -13.13 -3.21 -12.09
N SER A 18 -14.23 -3.77 -12.59
CA SER A 18 -14.53 -3.88 -14.02
C SER A 18 -14.71 -2.54 -14.71
N ARG A 19 -15.19 -1.51 -14.00
CA ARG A 19 -15.30 -0.15 -14.51
C ARG A 19 -13.93 0.51 -14.61
N VAL A 20 -13.10 0.37 -13.57
CA VAL A 20 -11.75 0.94 -13.53
C VAL A 20 -10.82 0.28 -14.57
N ALA A 21 -10.97 -1.03 -14.77
CA ALA A 21 -10.17 -1.81 -15.71
C ALA A 21 -10.64 -1.78 -17.16
N ARG A 22 -11.75 -1.10 -17.47
CA ARG A 22 -12.50 -1.24 -18.74
C ARG A 22 -11.64 -1.06 -19.99
N ASP A 23 -10.78 -0.05 -19.98
CA ASP A 23 -10.01 0.36 -21.15
C ASP A 23 -8.62 -0.30 -21.19
N CYS A 24 -8.42 -1.37 -20.39
CA CYS A 24 -7.17 -2.11 -20.30
C CYS A 24 -7.30 -3.50 -20.92
N ASN A 25 -6.35 -3.88 -21.77
CA ASN A 25 -6.31 -5.25 -22.34
C ASN A 25 -5.96 -6.32 -21.30
N SER A 26 -5.21 -5.93 -20.27
CA SER A 26 -4.81 -6.80 -19.15
C SER A 26 -4.59 -5.98 -17.88
N VAL A 27 -4.75 -6.64 -16.73
CA VAL A 27 -4.64 -6.04 -15.40
C VAL A 27 -3.93 -7.00 -14.46
N SER A 28 -2.92 -6.53 -13.74
CA SER A 28 -2.40 -7.23 -12.56
C SER A 28 -3.20 -6.82 -11.32
N VAL A 29 -3.40 -7.74 -10.37
CA VAL A 29 -4.05 -7.46 -9.09
C VAL A 29 -3.17 -8.03 -7.99
N CYS A 30 -2.83 -7.22 -6.98
CA CYS A 30 -2.03 -7.67 -5.85
C CYS A 30 -2.94 -7.91 -4.63
N PHE A 31 -2.77 -9.05 -3.97
CA PHE A 31 -3.52 -9.41 -2.77
C PHE A 31 -2.73 -9.10 -1.49
N SER A 32 -1.41 -9.09 -1.56
CA SER A 32 -0.53 -8.91 -0.40
C SER A 32 -0.14 -7.47 -0.12
N LYS A 33 -1.08 -6.55 -0.27
CA LYS A 33 -0.94 -5.12 0.06
C LYS A 33 -2.17 -4.68 0.86
N GLY A 34 -3.00 -3.80 0.30
CA GLY A 34 -4.21 -3.32 0.98
C GLY A 34 -5.27 -4.39 1.22
N LEU A 35 -5.19 -5.55 0.55
CA LEU A 35 -6.07 -6.69 0.78
C LEU A 35 -5.54 -7.67 1.83
N SER A 36 -4.35 -7.46 2.39
CA SER A 36 -3.82 -8.23 3.53
C SER A 36 -3.67 -9.75 3.33
N ALA A 37 -3.76 -10.29 2.11
CA ALA A 37 -3.39 -11.69 1.88
C ALA A 37 -1.88 -11.88 2.11
N PRO A 38 -1.41 -13.01 2.64
CA PRO A 38 0.01 -13.18 2.98
C PRO A 38 0.92 -13.12 1.76
N VAL A 39 0.49 -13.71 0.64
CA VAL A 39 1.23 -13.72 -0.63
C VAL A 39 0.23 -13.76 -1.78
N GLY A 40 0.55 -13.05 -2.86
CA GLY A 40 -0.03 -13.37 -4.16
C GLY A 40 -0.41 -12.17 -5.01
N SER A 41 -0.44 -12.43 -6.30
CA SER A 41 -1.03 -11.55 -7.30
C SER A 41 -1.65 -12.40 -8.41
N THR A 42 -2.61 -11.81 -9.12
CA THR A 42 -3.19 -12.40 -10.33
C THR A 42 -2.96 -11.50 -11.52
N LEU A 43 -2.93 -12.12 -12.70
CA LEU A 43 -2.91 -11.44 -13.98
C LEU A 43 -4.20 -11.82 -14.71
N VAL A 44 -4.94 -10.81 -15.14
CA VAL A 44 -6.23 -10.93 -15.82
C VAL A 44 -6.09 -10.35 -17.23
N GLY A 45 -6.71 -10.98 -18.22
CA GLY A 45 -6.69 -10.55 -19.61
C GLY A 45 -7.37 -11.59 -20.50
N SER A 46 -7.20 -11.46 -21.81
CA SER A 46 -7.80 -12.38 -22.77
C SER A 46 -7.27 -13.82 -22.61
N TYR A 47 -8.04 -14.80 -23.10
CA TYR A 47 -7.66 -16.21 -23.04
C TYR A 47 -6.28 -16.48 -23.66
N HIS A 48 -6.04 -15.96 -24.87
CA HIS A 48 -4.76 -16.12 -25.57
C HIS A 48 -3.60 -15.48 -24.81
N PHE A 49 -3.83 -14.30 -24.23
CA PHE A 49 -2.84 -13.61 -23.39
C PHE A 49 -2.48 -14.44 -22.15
N ILE A 50 -3.48 -14.99 -21.44
CA ILE A 50 -3.25 -15.80 -20.24
C ILE A 50 -2.55 -17.12 -20.58
N GLN A 51 -2.84 -17.74 -21.73
CA GLN A 51 -2.09 -18.93 -22.16
C GLN A 51 -0.59 -18.64 -22.32
N GLN A 52 -0.24 -17.52 -22.97
CA GLN A 52 1.16 -17.10 -23.11
C GLN A 52 1.78 -16.77 -21.75
N ALA A 53 1.06 -16.01 -20.92
CA ALA A 53 1.52 -15.63 -19.59
C ALA A 53 1.79 -16.85 -18.69
N ARG A 54 1.01 -17.93 -18.81
CA ARG A 54 1.26 -19.19 -18.07
C ARG A 54 2.60 -19.84 -18.45
N ARG A 55 2.99 -19.78 -19.74
CA ARG A 55 4.29 -20.28 -20.20
C ARG A 55 5.42 -19.44 -19.62
N VAL A 56 5.30 -18.11 -19.70
CA VAL A 56 6.27 -17.17 -19.12
C VAL A 56 6.39 -17.38 -17.61
N ARG A 57 5.26 -17.48 -16.89
CA ARG A 57 5.24 -17.78 -15.44
C ARG A 57 6.00 -19.05 -15.12
N LYS A 58 5.88 -20.10 -15.95
CA LYS A 58 6.60 -21.35 -15.73
C LYS A 58 8.10 -21.20 -15.98
N ALA A 59 8.49 -20.49 -17.05
CA ALA A 59 9.88 -20.20 -17.37
C ALA A 59 10.58 -19.35 -16.29
N LEU A 60 9.87 -18.37 -15.71
CA LEU A 60 10.36 -17.51 -14.63
C LEU A 60 10.27 -18.16 -13.24
N GLY A 61 9.88 -19.43 -13.13
CA GLY A 61 9.83 -20.16 -11.85
C GLY A 61 8.57 -19.94 -11.00
N GLY A 62 7.60 -19.11 -11.43
CA GLY A 62 6.34 -18.85 -10.71
C GLY A 62 5.31 -20.00 -10.73
N GLY A 63 5.69 -21.18 -11.23
CA GLY A 63 4.83 -22.37 -11.31
C GLY A 63 4.81 -23.16 -10.01
N MET A 64 4.27 -22.57 -8.94
CA MET A 64 4.20 -23.17 -7.60
C MET A 64 3.30 -24.42 -7.55
N ARG A 65 3.61 -25.33 -6.63
CA ARG A 65 2.77 -26.47 -6.26
C ARG A 65 2.02 -26.16 -4.96
N GLN A 66 0.88 -26.80 -4.73
CA GLN A 66 0.01 -26.60 -3.55
C GLN A 66 -0.31 -25.12 -3.24
N ALA A 67 -0.33 -24.25 -4.25
CA ALA A 67 -0.64 -22.82 -4.09
C ALA A 67 -2.10 -22.55 -3.68
N GLY A 68 -2.93 -23.60 -3.53
CA GLY A 68 -4.32 -23.49 -3.10
C GLY A 68 -4.48 -22.85 -1.72
N VAL A 69 -3.55 -23.09 -0.78
CA VAL A 69 -3.59 -22.45 0.55
C VAL A 69 -3.43 -20.93 0.44
N LEU A 70 -2.50 -20.46 -0.39
CA LEU A 70 -2.29 -19.04 -0.66
C LEU A 70 -3.47 -18.43 -1.43
N ALA A 71 -4.00 -19.18 -2.40
CA ALA A 71 -5.18 -18.76 -3.16
C ALA A 71 -6.43 -18.64 -2.28
N ALA A 72 -6.61 -19.54 -1.30
CA ALA A 72 -7.70 -19.46 -0.33
C ALA A 72 -7.62 -18.17 0.50
N ALA A 73 -6.43 -17.80 0.99
CA ALA A 73 -6.25 -16.54 1.71
C ALA A 73 -6.57 -15.32 0.82
N ALA A 74 -6.26 -15.38 -0.48
CA ALA A 74 -6.63 -14.34 -1.43
C ALA A 74 -8.16 -14.28 -1.70
N ILE A 75 -8.85 -15.41 -1.72
CA ILE A 75 -10.32 -15.47 -1.84
C ILE A 75 -10.97 -14.86 -0.60
N VAL A 76 -10.53 -15.27 0.59
CA VAL A 76 -10.97 -14.69 1.87
C VAL A 76 -10.73 -13.18 1.90
N ALA A 77 -9.55 -12.73 1.49
CA ALA A 77 -9.21 -11.32 1.37
C ALA A 77 -10.06 -10.54 0.35
N LEU A 78 -10.68 -11.22 -0.62
CA LEU A 78 -11.66 -10.58 -1.50
C LEU A 78 -13.02 -10.57 -0.80
N ASP A 79 -13.53 -11.73 -0.39
CA ASP A 79 -14.88 -11.95 0.12
C ASP A 79 -15.16 -11.24 1.46
N GLU A 80 -14.26 -11.34 2.45
CA GLU A 80 -14.42 -10.72 3.77
C GLU A 80 -14.11 -9.21 3.80
N THR A 81 -13.48 -8.68 2.74
CA THR A 81 -13.13 -7.26 2.62
C THR A 81 -14.27 -6.42 2.00
N PHE A 82 -15.37 -7.03 1.56
CA PHE A 82 -16.48 -6.28 0.93
C PHE A 82 -17.48 -5.65 1.93
N SER A 83 -16.97 -5.04 3.00
CA SER A 83 -17.49 -3.75 3.43
C SER A 83 -16.28 -2.83 3.56
N VAL A 84 -15.94 -2.14 2.47
CA VAL A 84 -15.02 -1.01 2.54
C VAL A 84 -15.75 0.05 3.34
N ASP A 85 -15.47 0.10 4.64
CA ASP A 85 -15.78 1.28 5.43
C ASP A 85 -14.88 2.40 4.89
N VAL A 86 -15.39 3.12 3.89
CA VAL A 86 -14.68 4.22 3.24
C VAL A 86 -14.39 5.37 4.21
N GLU A 87 -15.06 5.39 5.37
CA GLU A 87 -14.87 6.38 6.42
C GLU A 87 -13.65 6.04 7.28
N HIS A 88 -13.44 4.76 7.62
CA HIS A 88 -12.40 4.32 8.59
C HIS A 88 -11.24 3.50 7.99
N GLN A 89 -11.36 2.91 6.79
CA GLN A 89 -10.26 2.17 6.16
C GLN A 89 -9.30 3.11 5.43
N HIS A 90 -8.32 3.62 6.17
CA HIS A 90 -7.23 4.41 5.60
C HIS A 90 -6.19 3.49 4.95
N THR A 91 -6.44 2.98 3.75
CA THR A 91 -5.37 2.38 2.92
C THR A 91 -4.75 3.45 2.03
N ASN A 92 -4.28 4.52 2.66
CA ASN A 92 -3.77 5.72 2.01
C ASN A 92 -2.25 5.79 2.05
N MET A 93 -1.72 6.60 1.14
CA MET A 93 -0.31 6.89 1.05
C MET A 93 -0.11 8.39 1.08
N VAL A 94 0.70 8.85 2.02
CA VAL A 94 1.02 10.26 2.18
C VAL A 94 2.49 10.45 1.83
N PHE A 95 2.74 11.35 0.89
CA PHE A 95 4.07 11.78 0.51
C PHE A 95 4.34 13.15 1.10
N VAL A 96 5.34 13.24 1.97
CA VAL A 96 5.84 14.49 2.52
C VAL A 96 7.09 14.87 1.76
N LYS A 97 7.03 15.98 1.02
CA LYS A 97 8.16 16.51 0.28
C LYS A 97 8.90 17.52 1.15
N ILE A 98 10.20 17.31 1.30
CA ILE A 98 11.12 18.25 1.93
C ILE A 98 11.59 19.22 0.83
N SER A 99 11.62 20.52 1.14
CA SER A 99 12.07 21.53 0.18
C SER A 99 13.49 21.25 -0.29
N ALA A 100 13.77 21.59 -1.56
CA ALA A 100 15.11 21.46 -2.14
C ALA A 100 16.14 22.31 -1.38
N ASP A 101 15.72 23.49 -0.92
CA ASP A 101 16.56 24.46 -0.21
C ASP A 101 16.75 24.13 1.28
N SER A 102 15.98 23.17 1.81
CA SER A 102 16.11 22.76 3.21
C SER A 102 17.38 21.91 3.40
N PRO A 103 18.17 22.15 4.47
CA PRO A 103 19.31 21.31 4.82
C PRO A 103 18.88 19.92 5.29
N LEU A 104 17.61 19.74 5.67
CA LEU A 104 17.08 18.47 6.16
C LEU A 104 17.02 17.42 5.05
N THR A 105 17.30 16.19 5.44
CA THR A 105 17.16 14.99 4.60
C THR A 105 16.01 14.11 5.11
N PRO A 106 15.44 13.23 4.26
CA PRO A 106 14.50 12.22 4.74
C PRO A 106 15.05 11.39 5.90
N THR A 107 16.35 11.08 5.88
CA THR A 107 17.03 10.35 6.96
C THR A 107 16.90 11.06 8.30
N ASP A 108 17.13 12.38 8.33
CA ASP A 108 17.02 13.17 9.57
C ASP A 108 15.61 13.11 10.15
N VAL A 109 14.60 13.20 9.28
CA VAL A 109 13.20 13.10 9.66
C VAL A 109 12.88 11.71 10.23
N VAL A 110 13.29 10.64 9.55
CA VAL A 110 13.02 9.26 10.00
C VAL A 110 13.75 8.96 11.31
N GLN A 111 15.01 9.39 11.43
CA GLN A 111 15.78 9.23 12.66
C GLN A 111 15.12 9.98 13.83
N ARG A 112 14.67 11.22 13.61
CA ARG A 112 13.99 12.00 14.63
C ARG A 112 12.65 11.37 15.03
N LEU A 113 11.87 10.87 14.07
CA LEU A 113 10.66 10.08 14.34
C LEU A 113 10.96 8.83 15.18
N GLY A 114 12.07 8.15 14.95
CA GLY A 114 12.49 6.99 15.76
C GLY A 114 12.80 7.35 17.23
N GLN A 115 13.19 8.58 17.51
CA GLN A 115 13.57 9.04 18.85
C GLN A 115 12.39 9.57 19.69
N VAL A 116 11.29 9.99 19.07
CA VAL A 116 10.07 10.39 19.80
C VAL A 116 9.25 9.14 20.12
N SER A 117 9.08 8.83 21.40
CA SER A 117 8.13 7.79 21.82
C SER A 117 6.96 8.43 22.58
N LEU A 118 5.77 8.34 21.99
CA LEU A 118 4.50 8.53 22.69
C LEU A 118 3.99 7.13 23.04
N ALA A 119 4.51 6.58 24.13
CA ALA A 119 4.18 5.30 24.79
C ALA A 119 4.08 4.00 23.97
N GLU A 120 3.71 3.97 22.68
CA GLU A 120 3.51 2.73 21.91
C GLU A 120 3.53 2.91 20.37
N THR A 121 3.69 4.13 19.83
CA THR A 121 3.60 4.35 18.37
C THR A 121 4.95 4.26 17.65
N GLN A 122 5.11 3.21 16.85
CA GLN A 122 6.18 3.09 15.86
C GLN A 122 5.72 3.65 14.51
N VAL A 123 6.47 4.60 13.97
CA VAL A 123 6.20 5.19 12.64
C VAL A 123 7.35 4.81 11.72
N GLU A 124 7.07 3.94 10.76
CA GLU A 124 8.00 3.58 9.70
C GLU A 124 7.64 4.28 8.39
N CYS A 125 8.64 4.69 7.63
CA CYS A 125 8.43 5.36 6.36
C CYS A 125 9.53 5.06 5.35
N GLY A 126 9.14 5.02 4.08
CA GLY A 126 10.08 4.90 2.97
C GLY A 126 10.73 6.24 2.66
N GLN A 127 11.99 6.22 2.21
CA GLN A 127 12.74 7.41 1.83
C GLN A 127 13.10 7.36 0.36
N GLU A 128 12.89 8.47 -0.36
CA GLU A 128 13.35 8.62 -1.74
C GLU A 128 13.69 10.08 -2.03
N ALA A 129 14.95 10.36 -2.36
CA ALA A 129 15.50 11.69 -2.61
C ALA A 129 15.21 12.72 -1.49
N LYS A 130 14.14 13.52 -1.64
CA LYS A 130 13.65 14.55 -0.72
C LYS A 130 12.22 14.26 -0.25
N THR A 131 11.79 13.00 -0.28
CA THR A 131 10.43 12.60 0.05
C THR A 131 10.42 11.53 1.13
N VAL A 132 9.56 11.71 2.12
CA VAL A 132 9.20 10.71 3.12
C VAL A 132 7.82 10.16 2.76
N ARG A 133 7.66 8.84 2.76
CA ARG A 133 6.41 8.16 2.39
C ARG A 133 5.83 7.36 3.54
N PHE A 134 4.64 7.74 3.97
CA PHE A 134 3.83 7.00 4.93
C PHE A 134 2.80 6.16 4.19
N VAL A 135 2.62 4.90 4.61
CA VAL A 135 1.64 3.98 4.04
C VAL A 135 0.79 3.44 5.18
N LEU A 136 -0.51 3.62 5.06
CA LEU A 136 -1.48 3.09 6.01
C LEU A 136 -2.06 1.77 5.47
N HIS A 137 -2.34 0.83 6.37
CA HIS A 137 -2.92 -0.47 6.05
C HIS A 137 -3.91 -0.92 7.14
N ARG A 138 -4.62 -2.01 6.87
CA ARG A 138 -5.77 -2.49 7.67
C ARG A 138 -5.51 -2.66 9.18
N GLU A 139 -4.29 -2.92 9.59
CA GLU A 139 -3.94 -3.18 11.00
C GLU A 139 -3.66 -1.88 11.78
N ILE A 140 -3.75 -0.72 11.13
CA ILE A 140 -3.59 0.59 11.77
C ILE A 140 -4.99 1.15 12.01
N GLY A 141 -5.39 1.25 13.28
CA GLY A 141 -6.66 1.82 13.70
C GLY A 141 -6.59 3.34 13.91
N ASP A 142 -7.72 3.92 14.33
CA ASP A 142 -7.87 5.37 14.52
C ASP A 142 -6.99 5.90 15.67
N GLU A 143 -6.81 5.09 16.72
CA GLU A 143 -5.95 5.45 17.85
C GLU A 143 -4.48 5.51 17.43
N GLU A 144 -3.99 4.48 16.75
CA GLU A 144 -2.63 4.45 16.23
C GLU A 144 -2.39 5.56 15.20
N LEU A 145 -3.39 5.82 14.34
CA LEU A 145 -3.33 6.91 13.37
C LEU A 145 -3.25 8.27 14.07
N TRP A 146 -4.06 8.51 15.10
CA TRP A 146 -4.07 9.76 15.84
C TRP A 146 -2.72 10.01 16.54
N LEU A 147 -2.19 8.98 17.21
CA LEU A 147 -0.87 9.07 17.83
C LEU A 147 0.25 9.30 16.79
N ALA A 148 0.15 8.67 15.61
CA ALA A 148 1.08 8.92 14.51
C ALA A 148 1.01 10.36 14.01
N ILE A 149 -0.19 10.93 13.84
CA ILE A 149 -0.39 12.33 13.45
C ILE A 149 0.23 13.27 14.48
N MET A 150 -0.01 13.04 15.77
CA MET A 150 0.59 13.84 16.84
C MET A 150 2.11 13.81 16.79
N LYS A 151 2.68 12.62 16.69
CA LYS A 151 4.13 12.40 16.63
C LYS A 151 4.75 13.08 15.40
N ILE A 152 4.16 12.90 14.22
CA ILE A 152 4.63 13.53 12.98
C ILE A 152 4.56 15.06 13.09
N THR A 153 3.42 15.58 13.56
CA THR A 153 3.22 17.04 13.70
C THR A 153 4.22 17.65 14.68
N TYR A 154 4.47 16.97 15.80
CA TYR A 154 5.47 17.38 16.78
C TYR A 154 6.87 17.44 16.16
N VAL A 155 7.30 16.35 15.50
CA VAL A 155 8.64 16.28 14.88
C VAL A 155 8.81 17.33 13.79
N PHE A 156 7.80 17.53 12.94
CA PHE A 156 7.89 18.51 11.86
C PHE A 156 7.99 19.94 12.40
N LYS A 157 7.19 20.29 13.41
CA LYS A 157 7.29 21.61 14.06
C LYS A 157 8.64 21.85 14.71
N GLU A 158 9.22 20.82 15.34
CA GLU A 158 10.55 20.92 15.95
C GLU A 158 11.64 21.12 14.89
N LEU A 159 11.60 20.35 13.80
CA LEU A 159 12.55 20.46 12.72
C LEU A 159 12.44 21.80 11.97
N ASP A 160 11.23 22.26 11.70
CA ASP A 160 11.01 23.58 11.07
C ASP A 160 11.51 24.74 11.94
N ALA A 161 11.51 24.61 13.27
CA ALA A 161 12.05 25.62 14.17
C ALA A 161 13.60 25.65 14.20
N THR A 162 14.26 24.63 13.65
CA THR A 162 15.72 24.49 13.62
C THR A 162 16.39 24.85 12.30
N VAL A 163 15.57 25.12 11.26
CA VAL A 163 16.00 25.50 9.90
C VAL A 163 15.76 26.98 9.67
#